data_AF-A0A4R9G4P5-F1
#
_entry.id   AF-A0A4R9G4P5-F1
#
_cell.length_a   1.000
_cell.length_b   1.000
_cell.length_c   1.000
_cell.angle_alpha   90.00
_cell.angle_beta   90.00
_cell.angle_gamma   90.00
#
_symmetry.space_group_name_H-M   'P 1'
#
loop_
_entity.id
_entity.type
_entity.pdbx_description
1 polymer ?
#
loop_
_entity_poly.entity_id
_entity_poly.type
_entity_poly.pdbx_seq_one_letter_code
_entity_poly.pdbx_strand_id
1 'polypeptide(L)'
;MGIVVFLTAIGSSWFFYKRSDRSKLSISFVLMAISLAGWGMSVELCEWTLLSDSARFISLQLITFFPLFIPVLLTYVITNYANPNELKSPPAWTSLIHLISITYFLIYTLKEQLTPFVITDGIAVYVSNYRYNLFQIYLIGSIALSLIAIGRNFVKGDYVVKLHSLYMFAGILVGFITANIYSWILPILAIHVNSISVLIMVAFLWLTYIPVSYHKLFDANLFGGTSDIRNPRLGALIIELNKWLLHKLYPAEYVDICNKFEKKREELLIEAAQKFELEKFREVLHSKKMEPSKVTTNFIRRVQLIFSKPNELARKGDKED
;
A
#
# COMPACT_ATOMS: atom_id res chain seq x y z
N MET A 1 0.99 -14.90 22.67
CA MET A 1 1.10 -14.68 21.20
C MET A 1 1.21 -13.18 20.89
N GLY A 2 0.58 -12.30 21.68
CA GLY A 2 0.56 -10.86 21.42
C GLY A 2 1.93 -10.19 21.33
N ILE A 3 2.94 -10.63 22.10
CA ILE A 3 4.30 -10.09 21.99
C ILE A 3 4.89 -10.29 20.58
N VAL A 4 4.74 -11.48 20.00
CA VAL A 4 5.23 -11.78 18.64
C VAL A 4 4.53 -10.90 17.62
N VAL A 5 3.21 -10.73 17.79
CA VAL A 5 2.38 -9.89 16.91
C VAL A 5 2.75 -8.41 17.03
N PHE A 6 2.97 -7.91 18.25
CA PHE A 6 3.48 -6.57 18.52
C PHE A 6 4.83 -6.34 17.84
N LEU A 7 5.79 -7.25 18.04
CA LEU A 7 7.11 -7.17 17.41
C LEU A 7 7.01 -7.21 15.88
N THR A 8 6.08 -7.99 15.33
CA THR A 8 5.83 -8.05 13.87
C THR A 8 5.26 -6.73 13.35
N ALA A 9 4.32 -6.10 14.06
CA ALA A 9 3.75 -4.81 13.69
C ALA A 9 4.79 -3.68 13.79
N ILE A 10 5.60 -3.67 14.85
CA ILE A 10 6.71 -2.71 15.02
C ILE A 10 7.78 -2.93 13.95
N GLY A 11 8.15 -4.18 13.67
CA GLY A 11 9.08 -4.52 12.59
C GLY A 11 8.57 -4.06 11.22
N SER A 12 7.27 -4.20 10.96
CA SER A 12 6.62 -3.67 9.74
C SER A 12 6.69 -2.16 9.67
N SER A 13 6.41 -1.46 10.79
CA SER A 13 6.53 0.00 10.88
C SER A 13 7.96 0.47 10.59
N TRP A 14 8.96 -0.16 11.21
CA TRP A 14 10.37 0.11 10.96
C TRP A 14 10.75 -0.11 9.49
N PHE A 15 10.24 -1.18 8.89
CA PHE A 15 10.46 -1.47 7.48
C PHE A 15 9.86 -0.40 6.57
N PHE A 16 8.60 -0.01 6.78
CA PHE A 16 7.94 1.06 6.02
C PHE A 16 8.72 2.37 6.14
N TYR A 17 9.24 2.68 7.33
CA TYR A 17 10.07 3.87 7.53
C TYR A 17 11.41 3.80 6.79
N LYS A 18 12.14 2.67 6.89
CA LYS A 18 13.49 2.55 6.34
C LYS A 18 13.50 2.41 4.82
N ARG A 19 12.49 1.75 4.25
CA ARG A 19 12.46 1.39 2.83
C ARG A 19 11.61 2.32 1.97
N SER A 20 10.78 3.15 2.58
CA SER A 20 10.16 4.25 1.85
C SER A 20 11.16 5.37 1.61
N ASP A 21 10.93 6.18 0.58
CA ASP A 21 11.62 7.46 0.39
C ASP A 21 11.17 8.52 1.45
N ARG A 22 10.71 8.06 2.63
CA ARG A 22 10.20 8.85 3.76
C ARG A 22 9.08 9.83 3.38
N SER A 23 8.30 9.48 2.36
CA SER A 23 7.14 10.26 1.94
C SER A 23 6.10 10.33 3.06
N LYS A 24 5.30 11.41 3.09
CA LYS A 24 4.23 11.56 4.09
C LYS A 24 3.23 10.39 4.05
N LEU A 25 2.97 9.83 2.86
CA LEU A 25 2.18 8.62 2.69
C LEU A 25 2.77 7.42 3.46
N SER A 26 4.07 7.21 3.35
CA SER A 26 4.75 6.13 4.06
C SER A 26 4.74 6.34 5.56
N ILE A 27 4.85 7.60 6.02
CA ILE A 27 4.67 7.95 7.43
C ILE A 27 3.26 7.59 7.90
N SER A 28 2.21 7.76 7.08
CA SER A 28 0.87 7.31 7.43
C SER A 28 0.79 5.80 7.63
N PHE A 29 1.47 4.99 6.81
CA PHE A 29 1.57 3.54 7.01
C PHE A 29 2.35 3.18 8.30
N VAL A 30 3.44 3.88 8.57
CA VAL A 30 4.22 3.75 9.82
C VAL A 30 3.33 4.00 11.05
N LEU A 31 2.56 5.09 11.02
CA LEU A 31 1.64 5.46 12.11
C LEU A 31 0.48 4.46 12.25
N MET A 32 -0.12 4.01 11.15
CA MET A 32 -1.14 2.95 11.20
C MET A 32 -0.60 1.65 11.79
N ALA A 33 0.62 1.24 11.40
CA ALA A 33 1.26 0.06 11.96
C ALA A 33 1.57 0.21 13.46
N ILE A 34 2.00 1.40 13.91
CA ILE A 34 2.20 1.70 15.33
C ILE A 34 0.87 1.68 16.09
N SER A 35 -0.19 2.25 15.53
CA SER A 35 -1.54 2.18 16.10
C SER A 35 -2.02 0.74 16.25
N LEU A 36 -1.83 -0.11 15.24
CA LEU A 36 -2.17 -1.54 15.35
C LEU A 36 -1.31 -2.27 16.39
N ALA A 37 -0.01 -1.96 16.46
CA ALA A 37 0.89 -2.52 17.46
C ALA A 37 0.46 -2.14 18.88
N GLY A 38 0.22 -0.84 19.12
CA GLY A 38 -0.24 -0.32 20.39
C GLY A 38 -1.59 -0.91 20.79
N TRP A 39 -2.53 -1.01 19.85
CA TRP A 39 -3.81 -1.68 20.08
C TRP A 39 -3.63 -3.14 20.50
N GLY A 40 -2.88 -3.93 19.70
CA GLY A 40 -2.64 -5.34 20.01
C GLY A 40 -1.93 -5.57 21.35
N MET A 41 -0.94 -4.72 21.67
CA MET A 41 -0.25 -4.78 22.95
C MET A 41 -1.17 -4.42 24.12
N SER A 42 -2.04 -3.41 23.96
CA SER A 42 -2.98 -2.99 25.00
C SER A 42 -3.98 -4.10 25.35
N VAL A 43 -4.42 -4.84 24.33
CA VAL A 43 -5.28 -6.01 24.51
C VAL A 43 -4.54 -7.14 25.25
N GLU A 44 -3.30 -7.47 24.88
CA GLU A 44 -2.55 -8.52 25.59
C GLU A 44 -2.27 -8.10 27.05
N LEU A 45 -1.91 -6.83 27.28
CA LEU A 45 -1.62 -6.31 28.62
C LEU A 45 -2.84 -6.33 29.55
N CYS A 46 -4.07 -6.15 29.06
CA CYS A 46 -5.23 -6.20 29.94
C CYS A 46 -5.56 -7.62 30.45
N GLU A 47 -5.18 -8.65 29.68
CA GLU A 47 -5.35 -10.06 30.03
C GLU A 47 -4.24 -10.59 30.95
N TRP A 48 -3.10 -9.89 31.04
CA TRP A 48 -1.96 -10.36 31.82
C TRP A 48 -2.17 -10.14 33.33
N THR A 49 -2.44 -11.24 34.04
CA THR A 49 -2.76 -11.25 35.49
C THR A 49 -1.61 -10.83 36.41
N LEU A 50 -0.38 -10.77 35.92
CA LEU A 50 0.78 -10.30 36.69
C LEU A 50 0.87 -8.77 36.81
N LEU A 51 0.11 -8.03 35.98
CA LEU A 51 0.07 -6.58 36.04
C LEU A 51 -0.84 -6.10 37.18
N SER A 52 -0.50 -4.96 37.77
CA SER A 52 -1.38 -4.29 38.72
C SER A 52 -2.69 -3.87 38.07
N ASP A 53 -3.76 -3.81 38.86
CA ASP A 53 -5.08 -3.41 38.35
C ASP A 53 -5.06 -2.02 37.70
N SER A 54 -4.26 -1.09 38.22
CA SER A 54 -4.05 0.23 37.60
C SER A 54 -3.42 0.13 36.21
N ALA A 55 -2.42 -0.73 36.02
CA ALA A 55 -1.77 -0.92 34.72
C ALA A 55 -2.70 -1.60 33.71
N ARG A 56 -3.48 -2.59 34.16
CA ARG A 56 -4.51 -3.24 33.36
C ARG A 56 -5.60 -2.27 32.95
N PHE A 57 -6.03 -1.41 33.89
CA PHE A 57 -7.02 -0.37 33.65
C PHE A 57 -6.55 0.66 32.61
N ILE A 58 -5.30 1.13 32.69
CA ILE A 58 -4.70 2.00 31.68
C ILE A 58 -4.70 1.30 30.31
N SER A 59 -4.34 0.01 30.29
CA SER A 59 -4.33 -0.79 29.05
C SER A 59 -5.72 -0.85 28.41
N LEU A 60 -6.80 -0.97 29.19
CA LEU A 60 -8.17 -0.94 28.69
C LEU A 60 -8.53 0.37 27.98
N GLN A 61 -8.02 1.51 28.44
CA GLN A 61 -8.25 2.79 27.77
C GLN A 61 -7.45 2.90 26.47
N LEU A 62 -6.24 2.35 26.45
CA LEU A 62 -5.37 2.35 25.28
C LEU A 62 -5.94 1.52 24.11
N ILE A 63 -6.77 0.50 24.39
CA ILE A 63 -7.48 -0.29 23.37
C ILE A 63 -8.31 0.60 22.44
N THR A 64 -8.97 1.64 22.96
CA THR A 64 -9.78 2.56 22.13
C THR A 64 -8.97 3.74 21.61
N PHE A 65 -7.93 4.16 22.33
CA PHE A 65 -7.07 5.27 21.95
C PHE A 65 -6.26 5.00 20.67
N PHE A 66 -5.54 3.88 20.59
CA PHE A 66 -4.63 3.62 19.48
C PHE A 66 -5.31 3.55 18.09
N PRO A 67 -6.43 2.84 17.90
CA PRO A 67 -7.09 2.75 16.60
C PRO A 67 -7.83 4.03 16.19
N LEU A 68 -8.03 4.98 17.11
CA LEU A 68 -8.79 6.22 16.86
C LEU A 68 -8.26 7.05 15.68
N PHE A 69 -6.94 7.00 15.44
CA PHE A 69 -6.29 7.76 14.38
C PHE A 69 -6.24 7.03 13.03
N ILE A 70 -6.56 5.73 12.98
CA ILE A 70 -6.49 4.95 11.74
C ILE A 70 -7.40 5.54 10.64
N PRO A 71 -8.66 5.93 10.91
CA PRO A 71 -9.53 6.51 9.88
C PRO A 71 -8.96 7.74 9.18
N VAL A 72 -8.39 8.70 9.92
CA VAL A 72 -7.83 9.92 9.32
C VAL A 72 -6.58 9.61 8.48
N LEU A 73 -5.74 8.67 8.93
CA LEU A 73 -4.57 8.22 8.17
C LEU A 73 -4.99 7.49 6.90
N LEU A 74 -6.01 6.64 6.98
CA LEU A 74 -6.56 5.92 5.83
C LEU A 74 -7.16 6.89 4.81
N THR A 75 -7.95 7.88 5.25
CA THR A 75 -8.49 8.94 4.39
C THR A 75 -7.38 9.70 3.67
N TYR A 76 -6.28 9.99 4.36
CA TYR A 76 -5.11 10.62 3.74
C TYR A 76 -4.46 9.74 2.67
N VAL A 77 -4.28 8.45 2.95
CA VAL A 77 -3.75 7.47 1.98
C VAL A 77 -4.66 7.40 0.75
N ILE A 78 -5.98 7.31 0.93
CA ILE A 78 -6.94 7.18 -0.17
C ILE A 78 -7.05 8.45 -1.01
N THR A 79 -6.82 9.61 -0.41
CA THR A 79 -6.76 10.86 -1.17
C THR A 79 -5.55 10.90 -2.11
N ASN A 80 -4.47 10.19 -1.78
CA ASN A 80 -3.16 10.39 -2.39
C ASN A 80 -2.55 9.15 -3.06
N TYR A 81 -3.12 7.95 -2.91
CA TYR A 81 -2.52 6.71 -3.40
C TYR A 81 -2.33 6.68 -4.92
N ALA A 82 -3.19 7.38 -5.66
CA ALA A 82 -3.17 7.44 -7.12
C ALA A 82 -2.09 8.38 -7.67
N ASN A 83 -1.60 9.33 -6.88
CA ASN A 83 -0.50 10.23 -7.28
C ASN A 83 0.36 10.55 -6.04
N PRO A 84 1.26 9.63 -5.64
CA PRO A 84 2.06 9.79 -4.43
C PRO A 84 3.14 10.87 -4.54
N ASN A 85 3.40 11.41 -5.74
CA ASN A 85 4.38 12.48 -5.97
C ASN A 85 3.77 13.87 -5.73
N GLU A 86 2.46 14.03 -5.90
CA GLU A 86 1.74 15.30 -5.74
C GLU A 86 0.70 15.21 -4.62
N LEU A 87 1.18 15.28 -3.38
CA LEU A 87 0.34 15.08 -2.21
C LEU A 87 -0.61 16.25 -1.97
N LYS A 88 -1.90 15.93 -1.89
CA LYS A 88 -3.00 16.85 -1.58
C LYS A 88 -3.56 16.57 -0.19
N SER A 89 -4.08 17.62 0.43
CA SER A 89 -4.84 17.48 1.67
C SER A 89 -6.20 16.81 1.40
N PRO A 90 -6.72 15.99 2.33
CA PRO A 90 -8.09 15.50 2.23
C PRO A 90 -9.11 16.64 2.16
N PRO A 91 -10.30 16.40 1.57
CA PRO A 91 -11.35 17.41 1.53
C PRO A 91 -11.66 17.97 2.92
N ALA A 92 -11.75 19.30 3.05
CA ALA A 92 -11.87 19.97 4.35
C ALA A 92 -13.02 19.43 5.23
N TRP A 93 -14.15 19.08 4.61
CA TRP A 93 -15.30 18.50 5.31
C TRP A 93 -14.99 17.12 5.91
N THR A 94 -14.21 16.27 5.23
CA THR A 94 -13.78 14.97 5.80
C THR A 94 -12.88 15.17 7.01
N SER A 95 -11.92 16.09 6.90
CA SER A 95 -11.01 16.44 7.99
C SER A 95 -11.78 17.00 9.20
N LEU A 96 -12.80 17.82 8.98
CA LEU A 96 -13.66 18.35 10.04
C LEU A 96 -14.43 17.24 10.76
N ILE A 97 -15.02 16.29 10.01
CA ILE A 97 -15.72 15.14 10.61
C ILE A 97 -14.77 14.29 11.44
N HIS A 98 -13.56 14.00 10.94
CA HIS A 98 -12.57 13.26 11.70
C HIS A 98 -12.13 14.03 12.96
N LEU A 99 -11.90 15.35 12.87
CA LEU A 99 -11.53 16.17 14.02
C LEU A 99 -12.60 16.15 15.11
N ILE A 100 -13.87 16.35 14.75
CA ILE A 100 -15.00 16.29 15.70
C ILE A 100 -15.08 14.90 16.34
N SER A 101 -15.01 13.84 15.52
CA SER A 101 -15.12 12.46 16.00
C SER A 101 -13.97 12.09 16.94
N ILE A 102 -12.72 12.41 16.55
CA ILE A 102 -11.53 12.16 17.36
C ILE A 102 -11.61 12.91 18.68
N THR A 103 -11.96 14.20 18.65
CA THR A 103 -12.11 15.01 19.86
C THR A 103 -13.18 14.43 20.79
N TYR A 104 -14.34 14.07 20.23
CA TYR A 104 -15.42 13.43 20.98
C TYR A 104 -14.95 12.14 21.66
N PHE A 105 -14.36 11.21 20.91
CA PHE A 105 -13.91 9.94 21.46
C PHE A 105 -12.75 10.09 22.44
N LEU A 106 -11.79 10.99 22.19
CA LEU A 106 -10.71 11.27 23.14
C LEU A 106 -11.25 11.73 24.50
N ILE A 107 -12.24 12.64 24.51
CA ILE A 107 -12.87 13.08 25.77
C ILE A 107 -13.49 11.90 26.51
N TYR A 108 -14.15 10.97 25.82
CA TYR A 108 -14.75 9.79 26.47
C TYR A 108 -13.74 8.72 26.86
N THR A 109 -12.62 8.57 26.15
CA THR A 109 -11.50 7.73 26.57
C THR A 109 -10.88 8.29 27.86
N LEU A 110 -10.67 9.61 27.95
CA LEU A 110 -10.13 10.26 29.16
C LEU A 110 -11.09 10.20 30.35
N LYS A 111 -12.40 10.19 30.10
CA LYS A 111 -13.43 9.98 31.12
C LYS A 111 -13.68 8.49 31.43
N GLU A 112 -12.89 7.58 30.85
CA GLU A 112 -12.95 6.14 31.09
C GLU A 112 -14.31 5.51 30.69
N GLN A 113 -15.00 6.17 29.76
CA GLN A 113 -16.39 5.92 29.41
C GLN A 113 -16.56 5.28 28.03
N LEU A 114 -15.44 5.06 27.32
CA LEU A 114 -15.45 4.53 25.96
C LEU A 114 -15.11 3.03 25.88
N THR A 115 -14.36 2.50 26.85
CA THR A 115 -13.95 1.08 26.83
C THR A 115 -15.17 0.16 27.00
N PRO A 116 -15.24 -0.96 26.26
CA PRO A 116 -16.28 -1.95 26.45
C PRO A 116 -15.89 -3.01 27.49
N PHE A 117 -14.73 -2.88 28.12
CA PHE A 117 -14.21 -3.90 29.04
C PHE A 117 -14.26 -3.39 30.48
N VAL A 118 -14.71 -4.26 31.38
CA VAL A 118 -14.69 -4.01 32.82
C VAL A 118 -13.89 -5.13 33.47
N ILE A 119 -13.07 -4.80 34.47
CA ILE A 119 -12.38 -5.81 35.26
C ILE A 119 -13.33 -6.28 36.36
N THR A 120 -13.73 -7.54 36.31
CA THR A 120 -14.59 -8.19 37.31
C THR A 120 -13.88 -9.45 37.78
N ASP A 121 -13.70 -9.60 39.09
CA ASP A 121 -13.00 -10.74 39.72
C ASP A 121 -11.61 -11.03 39.11
N GLY A 122 -10.88 -9.97 38.75
CA GLY A 122 -9.55 -10.07 38.17
C GLY A 122 -9.54 -10.47 36.68
N ILE A 123 -10.68 -10.57 36.02
CA ILE A 123 -10.82 -10.92 34.60
C ILE A 123 -11.41 -9.73 33.82
N ALA A 124 -10.92 -9.47 32.62
CA ALA A 124 -11.51 -8.46 31.73
C ALA A 124 -12.74 -9.06 31.03
N VAL A 125 -13.93 -8.51 31.31
CA VAL A 125 -15.20 -8.96 30.75
C VAL A 125 -15.74 -7.91 29.76
N TYR A 126 -16.21 -8.36 28.60
CA TYR A 126 -16.87 -7.50 27.63
C TYR A 126 -18.29 -7.13 28.08
N VAL A 127 -18.54 -5.83 28.24
CA VAL A 127 -19.83 -5.24 28.55
C VAL A 127 -20.15 -4.22 27.45
N SER A 128 -21.17 -4.53 26.65
CA SER A 128 -21.59 -3.66 25.54
C SER A 128 -21.94 -2.26 26.05
N ASN A 129 -21.39 -1.24 25.40
CA ASN A 129 -21.59 0.17 25.74
C ASN A 129 -21.98 0.92 24.46
N TYR A 130 -23.05 1.72 24.53
CA TYR A 130 -23.53 2.49 23.37
C TYR A 130 -22.44 3.40 22.78
N ARG A 131 -21.56 3.98 23.62
CA ARG A 131 -20.46 4.85 23.18
C ARG A 131 -19.41 4.07 22.41
N TYR A 132 -19.11 2.86 22.86
CA TYR A 132 -18.22 1.96 22.16
C TYR A 132 -18.80 1.53 20.81
N ASN A 133 -20.11 1.29 20.73
CA ASN A 133 -20.77 0.99 19.47
C ASN A 133 -20.68 2.16 18.48
N LEU A 134 -20.86 3.41 18.94
CA LEU A 134 -20.64 4.60 18.11
C LEU A 134 -19.18 4.71 17.62
N PHE A 135 -18.22 4.37 18.47
CA PHE A 135 -16.81 4.31 18.10
C PHE A 135 -16.53 3.24 17.04
N GLN A 136 -17.11 2.05 17.17
CA GLN A 136 -17.01 1.00 16.17
C GLN A 136 -17.63 1.43 14.84
N ILE A 137 -18.81 2.07 14.87
CA ILE A 137 -19.44 2.65 13.67
C ILE A 137 -18.53 3.68 13.02
N TYR A 138 -17.85 4.53 13.78
CA TYR A 138 -16.88 5.48 13.24
C TYR A 138 -15.71 4.78 12.54
N LEU A 139 -15.09 3.77 13.17
CA LEU A 139 -13.97 3.02 12.58
C LEU A 139 -14.40 2.27 11.32
N ILE A 140 -15.41 1.40 11.44
CA ILE A 140 -15.89 0.52 10.38
C ILE A 140 -16.53 1.33 9.25
N GLY A 141 -17.33 2.34 9.60
CA GLY A 141 -17.95 3.25 8.64
C GLY A 141 -16.93 4.04 7.83
N SER A 142 -15.83 4.49 8.46
CA SER A 142 -14.75 5.17 7.74
C SER A 142 -14.06 4.24 6.74
N ILE A 143 -13.84 2.97 7.09
CA ILE A 143 -13.27 1.96 6.19
C ILE A 143 -14.26 1.63 5.05
N ALA A 144 -15.57 1.56 5.34
CA ALA A 144 -16.59 1.34 4.31
C ALA A 144 -16.66 2.50 3.30
N LEU A 145 -16.67 3.75 3.79
CA LEU A 145 -16.63 4.94 2.93
C LEU A 145 -15.35 4.99 2.08
N SER A 146 -14.23 4.58 2.67
CA SER A 146 -12.94 4.40 2.00
C SER A 146 -13.02 3.41 0.83
N LEU A 147 -13.66 2.25 1.04
CA LEU A 147 -13.89 1.27 -0.03
C LEU A 147 -14.80 1.81 -1.14
N ILE A 148 -15.86 2.55 -0.79
CA ILE A 148 -16.74 3.19 -1.77
C ILE A 148 -15.97 4.21 -2.60
N ALA A 149 -15.12 5.02 -1.98
CA ALA A 149 -14.29 6.02 -2.66
C ALA A 149 -13.34 5.37 -3.67
N ILE A 150 -12.65 4.30 -3.29
CA ILE A 150 -11.78 3.54 -4.20
C ILE A 150 -12.60 2.83 -5.29
N GLY A 151 -13.75 2.28 -4.93
CA GLY A 151 -14.65 1.61 -5.88
C GLY A 151 -15.07 2.51 -7.04
N ARG A 152 -15.27 3.81 -6.78
CA ARG A 152 -15.57 4.80 -7.83
C ARG A 152 -14.41 4.98 -8.82
N ASN A 153 -13.17 4.78 -8.39
CA ASN A 153 -11.98 4.93 -9.23
C ASN A 153 -11.83 3.77 -10.22
N PHE A 154 -12.48 2.62 -10.01
CA PHE A 154 -12.55 1.56 -11.02
C PHE A 154 -13.26 2.00 -12.31
N VAL A 155 -14.22 2.91 -12.19
CA VAL A 155 -15.04 3.37 -13.32
C VAL A 155 -14.42 4.60 -13.99
N LYS A 156 -13.85 5.51 -13.21
CA LYS A 156 -13.39 6.83 -13.69
C LYS A 156 -11.88 6.95 -13.90
N GLY A 157 -11.09 6.04 -13.32
CA GLY A 157 -9.64 6.10 -13.41
C GLY A 157 -9.11 5.71 -14.78
N ASP A 158 -7.92 6.20 -15.12
CA ASP A 158 -7.10 5.57 -16.15
C ASP A 158 -6.61 4.18 -15.68
N TYR A 159 -5.92 3.44 -16.54
CA TYR A 159 -5.47 2.09 -16.23
C TYR A 159 -4.56 2.01 -14.99
N VAL A 160 -3.68 3.01 -14.78
CA VAL A 160 -2.76 3.06 -13.63
C VAL A 160 -3.57 3.21 -12.36
N VAL A 161 -4.53 4.13 -12.37
CA VAL A 161 -5.43 4.37 -11.26
C VAL A 161 -6.29 3.13 -11.00
N LYS A 162 -6.85 2.48 -12.03
CA LYS A 162 -7.65 1.25 -11.87
C LYS A 162 -6.84 0.14 -11.22
N LEU A 163 -5.61 -0.10 -11.68
CA LEU A 163 -4.74 -1.13 -11.14
C LEU A 163 -4.35 -0.83 -9.69
N HIS A 164 -3.90 0.40 -9.38
CA HIS A 164 -3.65 0.79 -7.98
C HIS A 164 -4.88 0.64 -7.10
N SER A 165 -6.06 1.02 -7.63
CA SER A 165 -7.33 0.90 -6.93
C SER A 165 -7.66 -0.56 -6.63
N LEU A 166 -7.28 -1.50 -7.48
CA LEU A 166 -7.54 -2.93 -7.28
C LEU A 166 -6.76 -3.46 -6.07
N TYR A 167 -5.46 -3.18 -6.02
CA TYR A 167 -4.61 -3.58 -4.88
C TYR A 167 -5.05 -2.90 -3.58
N MET A 168 -5.35 -1.60 -3.64
CA MET A 168 -5.84 -0.84 -2.48
C MET A 168 -7.19 -1.38 -1.99
N PHE A 169 -8.13 -1.62 -2.91
CA PHE A 169 -9.45 -2.14 -2.59
C PHE A 169 -9.36 -3.55 -1.99
N ALA A 170 -8.60 -4.46 -2.61
CA ALA A 170 -8.43 -5.82 -2.09
C ALA A 170 -7.83 -5.80 -0.67
N GLY A 171 -6.78 -5.01 -0.45
CA GLY A 171 -6.17 -4.87 0.88
C GLY A 171 -7.13 -4.29 1.92
N ILE A 172 -7.84 -3.21 1.60
CA ILE A 172 -8.80 -2.58 2.52
C ILE A 172 -10.02 -3.48 2.75
N LEU A 173 -10.49 -4.23 1.74
CA LEU A 173 -11.63 -5.14 1.87
C LEU A 173 -11.31 -6.29 2.81
N VAL A 174 -10.13 -6.90 2.67
CA VAL A 174 -9.67 -7.95 3.59
C VAL A 174 -9.53 -7.39 5.01
N GLY A 175 -8.95 -6.19 5.16
CA GLY A 175 -8.87 -5.50 6.44
C GLY A 175 -10.25 -5.23 7.05
N PHE A 176 -11.21 -4.80 6.24
CA PHE A 176 -12.60 -4.55 6.64
C PHE A 176 -13.30 -5.82 7.12
N ILE A 177 -13.22 -6.92 6.36
CA ILE A 177 -13.81 -8.20 6.72
C ILE A 177 -13.19 -8.71 8.03
N THR A 178 -11.86 -8.64 8.15
CA THR A 178 -11.14 -9.05 9.35
C THR A 178 -11.56 -8.22 10.56
N ALA A 179 -11.57 -6.89 10.44
CA ALA A 179 -11.98 -6.01 11.53
C ALA A 179 -13.43 -6.30 11.97
N ASN A 180 -14.35 -6.54 11.04
CA ASN A 180 -15.74 -6.91 11.40
C ASN A 180 -15.81 -8.27 12.11
N ILE A 181 -15.10 -9.28 11.61
CA ILE A 181 -15.11 -10.62 12.21
C ILE A 181 -14.54 -10.57 13.63
N TYR A 182 -13.35 -10.00 13.80
CA TYR A 182 -12.62 -10.07 15.06
C TYR A 182 -13.03 -9.00 16.08
N SER A 183 -13.49 -7.82 15.65
CA SER A 183 -13.88 -6.74 16.55
C SER A 183 -15.38 -6.66 16.82
N TRP A 184 -16.22 -7.33 16.02
CA TRP A 184 -17.67 -7.29 16.18
C TRP A 184 -18.30 -8.70 16.31
N ILE A 185 -18.09 -9.58 15.34
CA ILE A 185 -18.78 -10.90 15.30
C ILE A 185 -18.28 -11.82 16.42
N LEU A 186 -16.97 -12.03 16.54
CA LEU A 186 -16.39 -12.94 17.53
C LEU A 186 -16.63 -12.49 18.99
N PRO A 187 -16.51 -11.20 19.35
CA PRO A 187 -16.85 -10.75 20.69
C PRO A 187 -18.32 -10.99 21.08
N ILE A 188 -19.27 -10.90 20.14
CA ILE A 188 -20.68 -11.24 20.40
C ILE A 188 -20.83 -12.72 20.76
N LEU A 189 -19.98 -13.59 20.20
CA LEU A 189 -19.93 -15.02 20.50
C LEU A 189 -19.06 -15.35 21.74
N ALA A 190 -18.59 -14.33 22.48
CA ALA A 190 -17.65 -14.47 23.59
C ALA A 190 -16.31 -15.15 23.22
N ILE A 191 -15.91 -15.05 21.94
CA ILE A 191 -14.61 -15.55 21.46
C ILE A 191 -13.65 -14.37 21.31
N HIS A 192 -12.54 -14.40 22.03
CA HIS A 192 -11.53 -13.34 22.00
C HIS A 192 -10.24 -13.86 21.33
N VAL A 193 -10.04 -13.52 20.05
CA VAL A 193 -8.84 -13.92 19.28
C VAL A 193 -8.15 -12.69 18.67
N ASN A 194 -7.87 -11.71 19.53
CA ASN A 194 -7.45 -10.38 19.12
C ASN A 194 -6.06 -10.35 18.45
N SER A 195 -5.16 -11.27 18.81
CA SER A 195 -3.81 -11.35 18.25
C SER A 195 -3.78 -11.75 16.77
N ILE A 196 -4.69 -12.62 16.33
CA ILE A 196 -4.80 -13.01 14.91
C ILE A 196 -5.30 -11.85 14.06
N SER A 197 -6.24 -11.06 14.58
CA SER A 197 -6.75 -9.86 13.90
C SER A 197 -5.63 -8.89 13.55
N VAL A 198 -4.73 -8.59 14.49
CA VAL A 198 -3.60 -7.69 14.27
C VAL A 198 -2.64 -8.23 13.20
N LEU A 199 -2.34 -9.54 13.19
CA LEU A 199 -1.50 -10.14 12.14
C LEU A 199 -2.10 -9.98 10.74
N ILE A 200 -3.39 -10.29 10.61
CA ILE A 200 -4.10 -10.14 9.34
C ILE A 200 -4.14 -8.65 8.95
N MET A 201 -4.31 -7.75 9.92
CA MET A 201 -4.29 -6.32 9.64
C MET A 201 -2.90 -5.82 9.22
N VAL A 202 -1.82 -6.34 9.80
CA VAL A 202 -0.46 -6.05 9.34
C VAL A 202 -0.26 -6.54 7.91
N ALA A 203 -0.71 -7.75 7.58
CA ALA A 203 -0.66 -8.26 6.21
C ALA A 203 -1.43 -7.34 5.23
N PHE A 204 -2.58 -6.79 5.63
CA PHE A 204 -3.32 -5.80 4.85
C PHE A 204 -2.50 -4.53 4.61
N LEU A 205 -1.85 -3.99 5.65
CA LEU A 205 -1.01 -2.79 5.52
C LEU A 205 0.12 -3.01 4.52
N TRP A 206 0.70 -4.21 4.47
CA TRP A 206 1.69 -4.56 3.46
C TRP A 206 1.12 -4.56 2.04
N LEU A 207 -0.05 -5.19 1.82
CA LEU A 207 -0.70 -5.23 0.50
C LEU A 207 -1.05 -3.83 -0.03
N THR A 208 -1.48 -2.94 0.86
CA THR A 208 -1.82 -1.54 0.52
C THR A 208 -0.59 -0.64 0.41
N TYR A 209 0.50 -0.95 1.13
CA TYR A 209 1.76 -0.23 1.04
C TYR A 209 2.50 -0.47 -0.28
N ILE A 210 2.45 -1.69 -0.84
CA ILE A 210 3.13 -2.03 -2.09
C ILE A 210 2.78 -1.08 -3.25
N PRO A 211 1.50 -0.88 -3.62
CA PRO A 211 1.15 0.00 -4.73
C PRO A 211 1.56 1.46 -4.47
N VAL A 212 1.54 1.91 -3.21
CA VAL A 212 1.94 3.27 -2.84
C VAL A 212 3.46 3.47 -2.91
N SER A 213 4.24 2.54 -2.32
CA SER A 213 5.70 2.64 -2.24
C SER A 213 6.40 2.33 -3.56
N TYR A 214 5.76 1.53 -4.42
CA TYR A 214 6.31 1.12 -5.69
C TYR A 214 5.48 1.63 -6.87
N HIS A 215 4.86 2.81 -6.73
CA HIS A 215 4.05 3.45 -7.78
C HIS A 215 4.70 3.44 -9.18
N LYS A 216 6.02 3.60 -9.26
CA LYS A 216 6.76 3.53 -10.53
C LYS A 216 6.63 2.17 -11.25
N LEU A 217 6.45 1.06 -10.53
CA LEU A 217 6.20 -0.27 -11.10
C LEU A 217 4.81 -0.40 -11.73
N PHE A 218 3.92 0.54 -11.43
CA PHE A 218 2.56 0.60 -11.97
C PHE A 218 2.41 1.65 -13.08
N ASP A 219 3.34 2.60 -13.17
CA ASP A 219 3.29 3.77 -14.08
C ASP A 219 4.38 3.72 -15.19
N ALA A 220 5.63 3.43 -14.85
CA ALA A 220 6.79 3.75 -15.70
C ALA A 220 7.17 2.68 -16.74
N ASN A 221 6.22 2.25 -17.57
CA ASN A 221 6.41 1.23 -18.63
C ASN A 221 6.39 -0.22 -18.11
N LEU A 222 5.19 -0.79 -17.99
CA LEU A 222 4.97 -2.24 -17.87
C LEU A 222 5.77 -3.08 -18.89
N PHE A 223 6.21 -2.49 -20.00
CA PHE A 223 6.91 -3.17 -21.08
C PHE A 223 8.37 -2.75 -21.30
N GLY A 224 8.90 -1.78 -20.55
CA GLY A 224 10.28 -1.28 -20.75
C GLY A 224 10.96 -0.63 -19.55
N GLY A 225 10.33 -0.61 -18.37
CA GLY A 225 10.88 0.01 -17.17
C GLY A 225 11.89 -0.91 -16.49
N THR A 226 13.08 -0.38 -16.22
CA THR A 226 14.07 -1.01 -15.34
C THR A 226 13.38 -1.54 -14.09
N SER A 227 13.47 -2.85 -13.84
CA SER A 227 13.11 -3.45 -12.55
C SER A 227 13.66 -2.57 -11.43
N ASP A 228 12.90 -2.37 -10.34
CA ASP A 228 13.41 -1.60 -9.20
C ASP A 228 14.85 -2.00 -8.89
N ILE A 229 15.79 -1.08 -9.11
CA ILE A 229 17.23 -1.33 -8.99
C ILE A 229 17.55 -1.79 -7.56
N ARG A 230 16.73 -1.35 -6.58
CA ARG A 230 16.86 -1.77 -5.18
C ARG A 230 16.43 -3.21 -4.94
N ASN A 231 15.54 -3.79 -5.75
CA ASN A 231 15.14 -5.20 -5.65
C ASN A 231 14.58 -5.78 -6.97
N PRO A 232 15.45 -6.33 -7.84
CA PRO A 232 15.05 -6.70 -9.19
C PRO A 232 14.08 -7.89 -9.24
N ARG A 233 14.15 -8.83 -8.28
CA ARG A 233 13.28 -10.02 -8.23
C ARG A 233 11.83 -9.66 -7.88
N LEU A 234 11.65 -8.88 -6.80
CA LEU A 234 10.32 -8.41 -6.40
C LEU A 234 9.71 -7.49 -7.45
N GLY A 235 10.53 -6.61 -8.05
CA GLY A 235 10.08 -5.73 -9.14
C GLY A 235 9.55 -6.52 -10.33
N ALA A 236 10.28 -7.55 -10.79
CA ALA A 236 9.86 -8.40 -11.90
C ALA A 236 8.52 -9.11 -11.62
N LEU A 237 8.38 -9.70 -10.43
CA LEU A 237 7.16 -10.40 -10.03
C LEU A 237 5.94 -9.45 -9.98
N ILE A 238 6.10 -8.24 -9.43
CA ILE A 238 5.02 -7.24 -9.40
C ILE A 238 4.62 -6.84 -10.83
N ILE A 239 5.60 -6.63 -11.72
CA ILE A 239 5.32 -6.29 -13.12
C ILE A 239 4.57 -7.42 -13.84
N GLU A 240 5.00 -8.68 -13.67
CA GLU A 240 4.31 -9.83 -14.26
C GLU A 240 2.89 -9.98 -13.75
N LEU A 241 2.68 -9.87 -12.43
CA LEU A 241 1.36 -9.90 -11.83
C LEU A 241 0.47 -8.78 -12.36
N ASN A 242 1.02 -7.58 -12.52
CA ASN A 242 0.31 -6.44 -13.09
C ASN A 242 -0.12 -6.68 -14.54
N LYS A 243 0.77 -7.24 -15.39
CA LYS A 243 0.43 -7.62 -16.77
C LYS A 243 -0.69 -8.65 -16.81
N TRP A 244 -0.56 -9.70 -15.99
CA TRP A 244 -1.55 -10.77 -15.90
C TRP A 244 -2.92 -10.24 -15.46
N LEU A 245 -2.96 -9.39 -14.43
CA LEU A 245 -4.20 -8.76 -13.95
C LEU A 245 -4.85 -7.87 -15.02
N LEU A 246 -4.06 -7.02 -15.70
CA LEU A 246 -4.57 -6.14 -16.75
C LEU A 246 -5.11 -6.92 -17.95
N HIS A 247 -4.36 -7.92 -18.43
CA HIS A 247 -4.80 -8.77 -19.53
C HIS A 247 -6.12 -9.48 -19.21
N LYS A 248 -6.28 -9.96 -17.97
CA LYS A 248 -7.45 -10.72 -17.54
C LYS A 248 -8.68 -9.84 -17.26
N LEU A 249 -8.49 -8.68 -16.65
CA LEU A 249 -9.60 -7.81 -16.21
C LEU A 249 -9.99 -6.76 -17.25
N TYR A 250 -9.03 -6.29 -18.05
CA TYR A 250 -9.20 -5.18 -19.00
C TYR A 250 -8.47 -5.47 -20.33
N PRO A 251 -8.87 -6.50 -21.09
CA PRO A 251 -8.12 -6.96 -22.27
C PRO A 251 -8.01 -5.89 -23.37
N ALA A 252 -9.08 -5.13 -23.64
CA ALA A 252 -9.06 -4.08 -24.66
C ALA A 252 -8.09 -2.93 -24.30
N GLU A 253 -8.09 -2.52 -23.02
CA GLU A 253 -7.20 -1.48 -22.50
C GLU A 253 -5.74 -1.97 -22.50
N TYR A 254 -5.51 -3.24 -22.18
CA TYR A 254 -4.19 -3.87 -22.24
C TYR A 254 -3.59 -3.82 -23.66
N VAL A 255 -4.39 -4.15 -24.69
CA VAL A 255 -3.94 -4.08 -26.10
C VAL A 255 -3.60 -2.64 -26.50
N ASP A 256 -4.42 -1.65 -26.12
CA ASP A 256 -4.14 -0.23 -26.40
C ASP A 256 -2.82 0.23 -25.75
N ILE A 257 -2.54 -0.24 -24.52
CA ILE A 257 -1.28 0.05 -23.83
C ILE A 257 -0.09 -0.59 -24.54
N CYS A 258 -0.21 -1.85 -24.97
CA CYS A 258 0.82 -2.52 -25.76
C CYS A 258 1.14 -1.73 -27.04
N ASN A 259 0.10 -1.33 -27.77
CA ASN A 259 0.25 -0.57 -29.02
C ASN A 259 0.90 0.80 -28.78
N LYS A 260 0.49 1.54 -27.73
CA LYS A 260 1.11 2.81 -27.34
C LYS A 260 2.59 2.63 -26.98
N PHE A 261 2.93 1.54 -26.31
CA PHE A 261 4.30 1.23 -25.95
C PHE A 261 5.15 0.90 -27.17
N GLU A 262 4.65 0.07 -28.09
CA GLU A 262 5.35 -0.26 -29.33
C GLU A 262 5.60 0.99 -30.17
N LYS A 263 4.60 1.86 -30.30
CA LYS A 263 4.74 3.15 -30.99
C LYS A 263 5.80 4.05 -30.34
N LYS A 264 5.77 4.20 -29.02
CA LYS A 264 6.76 5.01 -28.30
C LYS A 264 8.18 4.43 -28.40
N ARG A 265 8.29 3.10 -28.44
CA ARG A 265 9.56 2.41 -28.67
C ARG A 265 10.08 2.66 -30.07
N GLU A 266 9.22 2.64 -31.09
CA GLU A 266 9.58 2.99 -32.45
C GLU A 266 10.07 4.44 -32.55
N GLU A 267 9.37 5.39 -31.92
CA GLU A 267 9.78 6.80 -31.85
C GLU A 267 11.17 6.97 -31.21
N LEU A 268 11.44 6.28 -30.10
CA LEU A 268 12.75 6.30 -29.45
C LEU A 268 13.85 5.67 -30.30
N LEU A 269 13.53 4.62 -31.08
CA LEU A 269 14.48 4.01 -32.01
C LEU A 269 14.82 4.95 -33.16
N ILE A 270 13.82 5.68 -33.69
CA ILE A 270 14.02 6.69 -34.73
C ILE A 270 14.87 7.85 -34.17
N GLU A 271 14.57 8.35 -32.97
CA GLU A 271 15.36 9.42 -32.34
C GLU A 271 16.81 8.99 -32.07
N ALA A 272 17.01 7.76 -31.59
CA ALA A 272 18.35 7.21 -31.38
C ALA A 272 19.12 7.03 -32.70
N ALA A 273 18.44 6.58 -33.76
CA ALA A 273 19.02 6.46 -35.10
C ALA A 273 19.40 7.84 -35.67
N GLN A 274 18.54 8.84 -35.53
CA GLN A 274 18.81 10.22 -35.98
C GLN A 274 19.99 10.85 -35.21
N LYS A 275 20.03 10.68 -33.88
CA LYS A 275 21.17 11.13 -33.07
C LYS A 275 22.47 10.46 -33.51
N PHE A 276 22.41 9.16 -33.82
CA PHE A 276 23.55 8.42 -34.33
C PHE A 276 24.02 8.92 -35.69
N GLU A 277 23.11 9.18 -36.64
CA GLU A 277 23.48 9.74 -37.94
C GLU A 277 24.12 11.13 -37.81
N LEU A 278 23.60 11.98 -36.92
CA LEU A 278 24.19 13.27 -36.56
C LEU A 278 25.58 13.13 -35.95
N GLU A 279 25.77 12.18 -35.04
CA GLU A 279 27.06 11.92 -34.39
C GLU A 279 28.09 11.40 -35.39
N LYS A 280 27.68 10.49 -36.29
CA LYS A 280 28.50 9.99 -37.40
C LYS A 280 28.87 11.10 -38.39
N PHE A 281 27.92 11.96 -38.77
CA PHE A 281 28.19 13.10 -39.64
C PHE A 281 29.18 14.09 -39.00
N ARG A 282 29.05 14.32 -37.69
CA ARG A 282 29.96 15.16 -36.91
C ARG A 282 31.36 14.55 -36.77
N GLU A 283 31.47 13.23 -36.60
CA GLU A 283 32.75 12.51 -36.60
C GLU A 283 33.43 12.49 -37.98
N VAL A 284 32.68 12.41 -39.08
CA VAL A 284 33.23 12.52 -40.44
C VAL A 284 33.69 13.95 -40.74
N LEU A 285 32.97 14.96 -40.26
CA LEU A 285 33.37 16.37 -40.38
C LEU A 285 34.61 16.71 -39.55
N HIS A 286 34.76 16.12 -38.36
CA HIS A 286 35.89 16.41 -37.46
C HIS A 286 37.09 15.47 -37.63
N SER A 287 36.91 14.25 -38.15
CA SER A 287 38.01 13.31 -38.37
C SER A 287 38.41 13.28 -39.85
N LYS A 288 39.64 13.71 -40.13
CA LYS A 288 40.25 13.50 -41.45
C LYS A 288 40.70 12.04 -41.67
N LYS A 289 40.45 11.11 -40.73
CA LYS A 289 41.07 9.77 -40.67
C LYS A 289 40.41 8.80 -39.65
N MET A 290 39.12 8.50 -39.76
CA MET A 290 38.56 7.32 -39.06
C MET A 290 37.79 6.41 -40.01
N GLU A 291 38.13 5.12 -39.99
CA GLU A 291 37.47 4.09 -40.78
C GLU A 291 36.02 3.88 -40.28
N PRO A 292 35.01 3.95 -41.17
CA PRO A 292 33.59 3.84 -40.82
C PRO A 292 33.20 2.54 -40.08
N SER A 293 34.00 1.48 -40.18
CA SER A 293 33.65 0.15 -39.64
C SER A 293 33.69 0.11 -38.11
N LYS A 294 34.70 0.72 -37.47
CA LYS A 294 34.88 0.64 -36.00
C LYS A 294 33.82 1.40 -35.20
N VAL A 295 33.32 2.51 -35.76
CA VAL A 295 32.24 3.32 -35.16
C VAL A 295 30.93 2.52 -35.15
N THR A 296 30.62 1.87 -36.28
CA THR A 296 29.41 1.07 -36.46
C THR A 296 29.39 -0.14 -35.51
N THR A 297 30.53 -0.82 -35.32
CA THR A 297 30.63 -1.98 -34.41
C THR A 297 30.46 -1.59 -32.94
N ASN A 298 31.02 -0.46 -32.49
CA ASN A 298 30.87 0.01 -31.11
C ASN A 298 29.44 0.47 -30.80
N PHE A 299 28.74 1.05 -31.78
CA PHE A 299 27.33 1.41 -31.63
C PHE A 299 26.42 0.19 -31.55
N ILE A 300 26.56 -0.77 -32.49
CA ILE A 300 25.80 -2.03 -32.43
C ILE A 300 26.01 -2.70 -31.07
N ARG A 301 27.23 -2.68 -30.54
CA ARG A 301 27.54 -3.24 -29.22
C ARG A 301 26.91 -2.46 -28.06
N ARG A 302 26.86 -1.13 -28.11
CA ARG A 302 26.21 -0.27 -27.08
C ARG A 302 24.69 -0.36 -27.13
N VAL A 303 24.10 -0.37 -28.33
CA VAL A 303 22.68 -0.63 -28.56
C VAL A 303 22.34 -2.03 -28.05
N GLN A 304 23.07 -3.06 -28.48
CA GLN A 304 22.89 -4.41 -27.95
C GLN A 304 23.02 -4.45 -26.43
N LEU A 305 23.99 -3.76 -25.80
CA LEU A 305 24.12 -3.69 -24.34
C LEU A 305 22.95 -2.99 -23.63
N ILE A 306 22.36 -1.95 -24.25
CA ILE A 306 21.17 -1.27 -23.74
C ILE A 306 19.93 -2.18 -23.87
N PHE A 307 19.90 -3.04 -24.90
CA PHE A 307 18.73 -3.86 -25.25
C PHE A 307 18.83 -5.36 -24.89
N SER A 308 19.99 -5.87 -24.44
CA SER A 308 20.23 -7.31 -24.16
C SER A 308 20.06 -7.72 -22.69
N LYS A 309 19.38 -6.93 -21.85
CA LYS A 309 18.97 -7.35 -20.51
C LYS A 309 17.47 -7.08 -20.28
N PRO A 310 16.68 -8.10 -19.89
CA PRO A 310 16.37 -9.32 -20.61
C PRO A 310 14.89 -9.37 -21.05
N ASN A 311 14.62 -9.89 -22.25
CA ASN A 311 13.28 -10.22 -22.74
C ASN A 311 13.25 -11.65 -23.31
N GLU A 312 13.79 -12.61 -22.54
CA GLU A 312 13.83 -14.03 -22.94
C GLU A 312 12.52 -14.80 -22.71
N LEU A 313 11.49 -14.18 -22.12
CA LEU A 313 10.23 -14.88 -21.81
C LEU A 313 9.08 -14.60 -22.79
N ALA A 314 9.15 -13.54 -23.61
CA ALA A 314 8.12 -13.28 -24.62
C ALA A 314 8.14 -14.27 -25.79
N ARG A 315 9.20 -15.06 -25.97
CA ARG A 315 9.33 -16.06 -27.04
C ARG A 315 8.99 -17.50 -26.63
N LYS A 316 8.72 -17.75 -25.34
CA LYS A 316 8.33 -19.09 -24.86
C LYS A 316 6.82 -19.27 -24.63
N GLY A 317 6.01 -18.22 -24.74
CA GLY A 317 4.56 -18.28 -24.53
C GLY A 317 3.72 -18.75 -25.74
N ASP A 318 4.30 -18.79 -26.95
CA ASP A 318 3.58 -19.20 -28.18
C ASP A 318 3.83 -20.66 -28.58
N LYS A 319 4.43 -21.46 -27.70
CA LYS A 319 4.61 -22.89 -27.90
C LYS A 319 4.49 -23.63 -26.57
N GLU A 320 3.27 -23.75 -26.07
CA GLU A 320 2.81 -24.93 -25.34
C GLU A 320 1.28 -24.84 -25.21
N ASP A 321 0.65 -25.99 -25.43
CA ASP A 321 -0.79 -26.26 -25.63
C ASP A 321 -1.74 -25.75 -24.53
#